data_AF-A0A9D8TC87-F1
#
_entry.id   AF-A0A9D8TC87-F1
#
_cell.length_a   1.000
_cell.length_b   1.000
_cell.length_c   1.000
_cell.angle_alpha   90.00
_cell.angle_beta   90.00
_cell.angle_gamma   90.00
#
_symmetry.space_group_name_H-M   'P 1'
#
loop_
_entity.id
_entity.type
_entity.pdbx_description
1 polymer ?
#
loop_
_entity_poly.entity_id
_entity_poly.type
_entity_poly.pdbx_seq_one_letter_code
_entity_poly.pdbx_strand_id
1 'polypeptide(L)'
;DQTAAVTAAVAALKTKVADFFMRCQLIAFNEGCAASVDTSLAKIAAISNEDMSACAAQIAECPLAQPSKDLLLPINKGVNPALAAQFAVVAKHALAVDYPEAEAISQEQWNAVEAKLAAYAAAVEAQTKEHNAIHDQALAARKAAIDAWDNFLHLYRDFYRLLCNFVIMSDFYSKDNQKQAVFQAGKLLIDQRCCELCIEVTDMAKHGDMAGLSAMYLIYCTCTSKTKNQTRNIVAVLTDGDVDGLRVGKNAIFYDRNGLDWDAVITKIIDNPISVSQAFWSPYKKLGRWITEKINKAATDKESKITKDLTAGTDKMMANAGKTPAAPAAPAANAAQPFDIAKFCGIFAAIGMAIGYIGGFLTQFAQGLLSLGWLMPLGIIAIFLLISGPSMFIAWTKLKKRDLGPVLNANGWAINARILVNMTFGATLTSLAKYPNVIALASKDPYAKQKKKGCGWYWVLAILLILIGVAVALYFTGHLSFLNK
;
A
#
# COMPACT_ATOMS: atom_id res chain seq x y z
N ASP A 1 -39.44 -50.20 -23.73
CA ASP A 1 -38.07 -49.69 -23.77
C ASP A 1 -37.31 -49.95 -22.47
N GLN A 2 -36.52 -51.03 -22.42
CA GLN A 2 -35.51 -51.26 -21.36
C GLN A 2 -34.08 -51.10 -21.88
N THR A 3 -33.91 -50.54 -23.08
CA THR A 3 -32.63 -50.43 -23.79
C THR A 3 -31.57 -49.72 -22.97
N ALA A 4 -31.92 -48.68 -22.20
CA ALA A 4 -30.99 -47.97 -21.31
C ALA A 4 -30.51 -48.81 -20.11
N ALA A 5 -31.37 -49.67 -19.55
CA ALA A 5 -30.99 -50.59 -18.47
C ALA A 5 -30.07 -51.71 -19.01
N VAL A 6 -30.33 -52.15 -20.24
CA VAL A 6 -29.51 -53.15 -20.93
C VAL A 6 -28.14 -52.59 -21.32
N THR A 7 -28.05 -51.37 -21.86
CA THR A 7 -26.75 -50.74 -22.18
C THR A 7 -25.89 -50.56 -20.93
N ALA A 8 -26.48 -50.12 -19.81
CA ALA A 8 -25.76 -49.98 -18.54
C ALA A 8 -25.27 -51.34 -18.00
N ALA A 9 -26.11 -52.38 -18.07
CA ALA A 9 -25.73 -53.73 -17.64
C ALA A 9 -24.62 -54.34 -18.53
N VAL A 10 -24.68 -54.16 -19.85
CA VAL A 10 -23.63 -54.61 -20.77
C VAL A 10 -22.32 -53.87 -20.53
N ALA A 11 -22.36 -52.56 -20.29
CA ALA A 11 -21.16 -51.76 -19.96
C ALA A 11 -20.50 -52.22 -18.65
N ALA A 12 -21.29 -52.52 -17.62
CA ALA A 12 -20.79 -53.02 -16.34
C ALA A 12 -20.16 -54.42 -16.44
N LEU A 13 -20.70 -55.27 -17.33
CA LEU A 13 -20.25 -56.66 -17.51
C LEU A 13 -19.11 -56.79 -18.54
N LYS A 14 -18.86 -55.78 -19.38
CA LYS A 14 -17.88 -55.81 -20.48
C LYS A 14 -16.52 -56.35 -20.06
N THR A 15 -15.92 -55.81 -19.00
CA THR A 15 -14.60 -56.24 -18.51
C THR A 15 -14.62 -57.68 -17.99
N LYS A 16 -15.72 -58.10 -17.37
CA LYS A 16 -15.88 -59.45 -16.80
C LYS A 16 -16.14 -60.51 -17.86
N VAL A 17 -16.86 -60.17 -18.91
CA VAL A 17 -17.07 -61.05 -20.07
C VAL A 17 -15.78 -61.20 -20.87
N ALA A 18 -15.03 -60.10 -21.09
CA ALA A 18 -13.72 -60.16 -21.72
C ALA A 18 -12.73 -61.02 -20.92
N ASP A 19 -12.68 -60.84 -19.58
CA ASP A 19 -11.87 -61.68 -18.69
C ASP A 19 -12.28 -63.15 -18.79
N PHE A 20 -13.58 -63.48 -18.75
CA PHE A 20 -14.08 -64.85 -18.93
C PHE A 20 -13.58 -65.50 -20.22
N PHE A 21 -13.76 -64.85 -21.37
CA PHE A 21 -13.33 -65.42 -22.65
C PHE A 21 -11.82 -65.55 -22.75
N MET A 22 -11.03 -64.60 -22.23
CA MET A 22 -9.57 -64.71 -22.16
C MET A 22 -9.13 -65.91 -21.30
N ARG A 23 -9.81 -66.17 -20.19
CA ARG A 23 -9.56 -67.34 -19.34
C ARG A 23 -9.89 -68.65 -20.05
N CYS A 24 -11.02 -68.72 -20.75
CA CYS A 24 -11.37 -69.87 -21.58
C CYS A 24 -10.32 -70.13 -22.68
N GLN A 25 -9.80 -69.08 -23.32
CA GLN A 25 -8.72 -69.19 -24.32
C GLN A 25 -7.41 -69.70 -23.70
N LEU A 26 -7.03 -69.25 -22.50
CA LEU A 26 -5.84 -69.73 -21.80
C LEU A 26 -5.94 -71.22 -21.43
N ILE A 27 -7.12 -71.67 -21.00
CA ILE A 27 -7.40 -73.09 -20.69
C ILE A 27 -7.38 -73.94 -21.97
N ALA A 28 -7.90 -73.41 -23.08
CA ALA A 28 -7.84 -74.07 -24.39
C ALA A 28 -6.40 -74.14 -24.95
N PHE A 29 -5.55 -73.14 -24.66
CA PHE A 29 -4.15 -73.12 -25.07
C PHE A 29 -3.29 -74.10 -24.27
N ASN A 30 -3.49 -74.20 -22.95
CA ASN A 30 -2.78 -75.14 -22.10
C ASN A 30 -3.64 -75.56 -20.90
N GLU A 31 -3.97 -76.86 -20.83
CA GLU A 31 -4.83 -77.40 -19.77
C GLU A 31 -4.24 -77.25 -18.37
N GLY A 32 -2.91 -77.15 -18.26
CA GLY A 32 -2.21 -76.89 -16.99
C GLY A 32 -2.47 -75.50 -16.40
N CYS A 33 -3.03 -74.57 -17.18
CA CYS A 33 -3.42 -73.24 -16.72
C CYS A 33 -4.80 -73.24 -16.02
N ALA A 34 -5.58 -74.33 -16.08
CA ALA A 34 -6.91 -74.38 -15.45
C ALA A 34 -6.87 -74.10 -13.95
N ALA A 35 -5.89 -74.64 -13.23
CA ALA A 35 -5.75 -74.45 -11.78
C ALA A 35 -5.30 -73.04 -11.37
N SER A 36 -4.56 -72.33 -12.22
CA SER A 36 -4.06 -70.97 -11.95
C SER A 36 -5.03 -69.88 -12.41
N VAL A 37 -5.84 -70.18 -13.42
CA VAL A 37 -6.82 -69.27 -14.02
C VAL A 37 -8.18 -69.35 -13.31
N ASP A 38 -8.49 -70.44 -12.61
CA ASP A 38 -9.67 -70.56 -11.75
C ASP A 38 -9.45 -69.86 -10.39
N THR A 39 -9.39 -68.52 -10.41
CA THR A 39 -9.28 -67.69 -9.20
C THR A 39 -10.50 -67.76 -8.27
N SER A 40 -11.56 -68.51 -8.64
CA SER A 40 -12.80 -68.60 -7.86
C SER A 40 -12.61 -69.44 -6.58
N LEU A 41 -11.98 -70.61 -6.67
CA LEU A 41 -11.84 -71.54 -5.54
C LEU A 41 -10.89 -71.02 -4.45
N ALA A 42 -9.79 -70.38 -4.84
CA ALA A 42 -8.80 -69.84 -3.89
C ALA A 42 -9.31 -68.62 -3.12
N LYS A 43 -10.07 -67.73 -3.77
CA LYS A 43 -10.67 -66.54 -3.12
C LYS A 43 -11.89 -66.90 -2.29
N ILE A 44 -12.75 -67.81 -2.76
CA ILE A 44 -13.94 -68.27 -2.00
C ILE A 44 -13.52 -69.03 -0.73
N ALA A 45 -12.44 -69.81 -0.78
CA ALA A 45 -11.88 -70.47 0.40
C ALA A 45 -11.36 -69.47 1.45
N ALA A 46 -10.76 -68.35 1.04
CA ALA A 46 -10.30 -67.29 1.94
C ALA A 46 -11.45 -66.53 2.63
N ILE A 47 -12.58 -66.36 1.93
CA ILE A 47 -13.79 -65.66 2.40
C ILE A 47 -14.63 -66.56 3.33
N SER A 48 -14.45 -67.89 3.28
CA SER A 48 -15.24 -68.85 4.07
C SER A 48 -15.13 -68.72 5.60
N ASN A 49 -14.18 -67.91 6.08
CA ASN A 49 -14.02 -67.56 7.50
C ASN A 49 -14.78 -66.28 7.92
N GLU A 50 -15.40 -65.57 6.98
CA GLU A 50 -16.23 -64.37 7.21
C GLU A 50 -17.69 -64.62 6.78
N ASP A 51 -18.63 -63.73 7.15
CA ASP A 51 -20.04 -63.85 6.77
C ASP A 51 -20.19 -63.65 5.25
N MET A 52 -20.46 -64.73 4.51
CA MET A 52 -20.54 -64.72 3.05
C MET A 52 -21.59 -63.77 2.48
N SER A 53 -22.59 -63.38 3.29
CA SER A 53 -23.59 -62.39 2.89
C SER A 53 -23.05 -60.94 2.89
N ALA A 54 -21.96 -60.68 3.64
CA ALA A 54 -21.32 -59.38 3.76
C ALA A 54 -20.18 -59.15 2.74
N CYS A 55 -19.69 -60.21 2.09
CA CYS A 55 -18.50 -60.19 1.21
C CYS A 55 -18.81 -60.00 -0.29
N ALA A 56 -19.92 -59.34 -0.64
CA ALA A 56 -20.38 -59.16 -2.02
C ALA A 56 -19.34 -58.51 -2.96
N ALA A 57 -18.50 -57.61 -2.44
CA ALA A 57 -17.45 -56.94 -3.22
C ALA A 57 -16.33 -57.90 -3.66
N GLN A 58 -15.93 -58.85 -2.80
CA GLN A 58 -14.88 -59.83 -3.09
C GLN A 58 -15.41 -60.93 -4.04
N ILE A 59 -16.69 -61.27 -3.94
CA ILE A 59 -17.37 -62.20 -4.86
C ILE A 59 -17.50 -61.58 -6.27
N ALA A 60 -17.72 -60.27 -6.36
CA ALA A 60 -17.75 -59.56 -7.65
C ALA A 60 -16.38 -59.55 -8.38
N GLU A 61 -15.26 -59.80 -7.68
CA GLU A 61 -13.95 -59.93 -8.31
C GLU A 61 -13.77 -61.23 -9.10
N CYS A 62 -14.54 -62.27 -8.77
CA CYS A 62 -14.48 -63.57 -9.45
C CYS A 62 -14.96 -63.46 -10.92
N PRO A 63 -14.58 -64.42 -11.79
CA PRO A 63 -15.06 -64.48 -13.17
C PRO A 63 -16.59 -64.61 -13.23
N LEU A 64 -17.18 -64.23 -14.36
CA LEU A 64 -18.64 -64.18 -14.54
C LEU A 64 -19.29 -65.57 -14.48
N ALA A 65 -18.60 -66.59 -14.99
CA ALA A 65 -18.98 -67.99 -14.92
C ALA A 65 -17.71 -68.84 -14.81
N GLN A 66 -17.86 -70.14 -14.54
CA GLN A 66 -16.72 -71.06 -14.50
C GLN A 66 -16.11 -71.20 -15.91
N PRO A 67 -14.82 -70.88 -16.12
CA PRO A 67 -14.21 -70.94 -17.44
C PRO A 67 -14.04 -72.39 -17.89
N SER A 68 -14.41 -72.69 -19.14
CA SER A 68 -14.30 -74.03 -19.74
C SER A 68 -13.59 -74.00 -21.09
N LYS A 69 -13.23 -75.17 -21.62
CA LYS A 69 -12.59 -75.32 -22.94
C LYS A 69 -13.53 -74.99 -24.11
N ASP A 70 -14.84 -74.92 -23.87
CA ASP A 70 -15.85 -74.83 -24.92
C ASP A 70 -16.02 -73.38 -25.45
N LEU A 71 -15.41 -72.39 -24.80
CA LEU A 71 -15.52 -70.96 -25.15
C LEU A 71 -16.97 -70.45 -25.22
N LEU A 72 -17.86 -71.05 -24.43
CA LEU A 72 -19.28 -70.70 -24.37
C LEU A 72 -19.63 -70.15 -22.98
N LEU A 73 -20.30 -69.00 -22.94
CA LEU A 73 -20.79 -68.38 -21.71
C LEU A 73 -22.23 -68.86 -21.44
N PRO A 74 -22.51 -69.54 -20.31
CA PRO A 74 -23.86 -70.04 -20.01
C PRO A 74 -24.82 -68.90 -19.63
N ILE A 75 -26.06 -68.98 -20.11
CA ILE A 75 -27.07 -67.91 -19.90
C ILE A 75 -27.85 -68.11 -18.59
N ASN A 76 -28.25 -69.34 -18.28
CA ASN A 76 -29.24 -69.64 -17.24
C ASN A 76 -28.68 -70.30 -15.97
N LYS A 77 -27.47 -70.88 -16.01
CA LYS A 77 -26.88 -71.66 -14.91
C LYS A 77 -25.39 -71.34 -14.76
N GLY A 78 -24.88 -71.34 -13.53
CA GLY A 78 -23.44 -71.18 -13.26
C GLY A 78 -22.90 -69.75 -13.36
N VAL A 79 -23.78 -68.74 -13.29
CA VAL A 79 -23.40 -67.32 -13.28
C VAL A 79 -23.08 -66.87 -11.85
N ASN A 80 -22.04 -66.04 -11.71
CA ASN A 80 -21.61 -65.45 -10.45
C ASN A 80 -22.79 -64.74 -9.72
N PRO A 81 -23.15 -65.13 -8.48
CA PRO A 81 -24.27 -64.55 -7.74
C PRO A 81 -24.20 -63.03 -7.58
N ALA A 82 -23.00 -62.45 -7.45
CA ALA A 82 -22.83 -61.00 -7.30
C ALA A 82 -23.13 -60.22 -8.60
N LEU A 83 -23.03 -60.89 -9.76
CA LEU A 83 -23.27 -60.30 -11.08
C LEU A 83 -24.55 -60.82 -11.75
N ALA A 84 -25.19 -61.84 -11.15
CA ALA A 84 -26.36 -62.53 -11.70
C ALA A 84 -27.54 -61.58 -11.97
N ALA A 85 -27.78 -60.60 -11.10
CA ALA A 85 -28.85 -59.62 -11.28
C ALA A 85 -28.63 -58.76 -12.55
N GLN A 86 -27.40 -58.30 -12.79
CA GLN A 86 -27.06 -57.51 -13.97
C GLN A 86 -27.08 -58.37 -15.24
N PHE A 87 -26.57 -59.60 -15.17
CA PHE A 87 -26.56 -60.52 -16.30
C PHE A 87 -27.97 -61.00 -16.67
N ALA A 88 -28.87 -61.18 -15.69
CA ALA A 88 -30.28 -61.52 -15.95
C ALA A 88 -31.01 -60.44 -16.75
N VAL A 89 -30.67 -59.16 -16.55
CA VAL A 89 -31.22 -58.05 -17.34
C VAL A 89 -30.77 -58.17 -18.81
N VAL A 90 -29.50 -58.46 -19.05
CA VAL A 90 -28.96 -58.67 -20.41
C VAL A 90 -29.54 -59.93 -21.04
N ALA A 91 -29.64 -61.03 -20.28
CA ALA A 91 -30.20 -62.30 -20.74
C ALA A 91 -31.66 -62.14 -21.19
N LYS A 92 -32.49 -61.48 -20.37
CA LYS A 92 -33.92 -61.32 -20.64
C LYS A 92 -34.22 -60.33 -21.76
N HIS A 93 -33.46 -59.24 -21.86
CA HIS A 93 -33.82 -58.10 -22.71
C HIS A 93 -32.93 -57.91 -23.95
N ALA A 94 -31.78 -58.59 -24.04
CA ALA A 94 -30.95 -58.62 -25.25
C ALA A 94 -30.80 -60.04 -25.81
N LEU A 95 -30.30 -60.99 -24.99
CA LEU A 95 -29.95 -62.32 -25.49
C LEU A 95 -31.18 -63.15 -25.86
N ALA A 96 -32.26 -63.10 -25.09
CA ALA A 96 -33.52 -63.80 -25.43
C ALA A 96 -34.21 -63.23 -26.68
N VAL A 97 -33.87 -62.00 -27.09
CA VAL A 97 -34.43 -61.35 -28.29
C VAL A 97 -33.60 -61.71 -29.52
N ASP A 98 -32.27 -61.60 -29.43
CA ASP A 98 -31.36 -61.88 -30.55
C ASP A 98 -31.08 -63.39 -30.73
N TYR A 99 -31.20 -64.19 -29.67
CA TYR A 99 -30.88 -65.63 -29.62
C TYR A 99 -31.87 -66.42 -28.72
N PRO A 100 -33.14 -66.62 -29.14
CA PRO A 100 -34.20 -67.15 -28.30
C PRO A 100 -34.02 -68.62 -27.84
N GLU A 101 -33.25 -69.43 -28.58
CA GLU A 101 -33.04 -70.87 -28.30
C GLU A 101 -31.64 -71.19 -27.74
N ALA A 102 -30.80 -70.18 -27.47
CA ALA A 102 -29.44 -70.41 -27.02
C ALA A 102 -29.37 -70.67 -25.51
N GLU A 103 -28.73 -71.77 -25.08
CA GLU A 103 -28.43 -72.04 -23.66
C GLU A 103 -27.10 -71.42 -23.21
N ALA A 104 -26.20 -71.16 -24.17
CA ALA A 104 -24.92 -70.50 -23.99
C ALA A 104 -24.58 -69.65 -25.22
N ILE A 105 -23.78 -68.60 -25.05
CA ILE A 105 -23.39 -67.67 -26.13
C ILE A 105 -21.89 -67.71 -26.40
N SER A 106 -21.52 -67.49 -27.67
CA SER A 106 -20.13 -67.34 -28.09
C SER A 106 -19.63 -65.90 -27.93
N GLN A 107 -18.31 -65.71 -28.00
CA GLN A 107 -17.69 -64.39 -27.98
C GLN A 107 -18.16 -63.50 -29.16
N GLU A 108 -18.37 -64.08 -30.34
CA GLU A 108 -18.85 -63.37 -31.53
C GLU A 108 -20.28 -62.87 -31.35
N GLN A 109 -21.15 -63.70 -30.77
CA GLN A 109 -22.53 -63.35 -30.48
C GLN A 109 -22.62 -62.24 -29.42
N TRP A 110 -21.78 -62.30 -28.39
CA TRP A 110 -21.68 -61.22 -27.40
C TRP A 110 -21.22 -59.90 -28.05
N ASN A 111 -20.18 -59.96 -28.89
CA ASN A 111 -19.68 -58.77 -29.60
C ASN A 111 -20.73 -58.16 -30.53
N ALA A 112 -21.59 -58.97 -31.16
CA ALA A 112 -22.67 -58.49 -32.02
C ALA A 112 -23.74 -57.71 -31.23
N VAL A 113 -24.09 -58.18 -30.03
CA VAL A 113 -25.00 -57.49 -29.11
C VAL A 113 -24.38 -56.19 -28.60
N GLU A 114 -23.09 -56.22 -28.25
CA GLU A 114 -22.35 -55.03 -27.82
C GLU A 114 -22.31 -53.96 -28.93
N ALA A 115 -22.09 -54.35 -30.19
CA ALA A 115 -22.05 -53.44 -31.33
C ALA A 115 -23.41 -52.74 -31.59
N LYS A 116 -24.53 -53.47 -31.50
CA LYS A 116 -25.88 -52.89 -31.64
C LYS A 116 -26.18 -51.87 -30.54
N LEU A 117 -25.82 -52.20 -29.30
CA LEU A 117 -26.03 -51.33 -28.13
C LEU A 117 -25.11 -50.10 -28.15
N ALA A 118 -23.89 -50.24 -28.67
CA ALA A 118 -22.97 -49.12 -28.86
C ALA A 118 -23.53 -48.08 -29.85
N ALA A 119 -24.18 -48.50 -30.93
CA ALA A 119 -24.82 -47.59 -31.89
C ALA A 119 -25.97 -46.78 -31.24
N TYR A 120 -26.78 -47.43 -30.39
CA TYR A 120 -27.83 -46.75 -29.62
C TYR A 120 -27.25 -45.77 -28.59
N ALA A 121 -26.23 -46.18 -27.83
CA ALA A 121 -25.57 -45.32 -26.85
C ALA A 121 -24.96 -44.07 -27.52
N ALA A 122 -24.31 -44.23 -28.67
CA ALA A 122 -23.76 -43.11 -29.44
C ALA A 122 -24.84 -42.13 -29.92
N ALA A 123 -26.00 -42.64 -30.35
CA ALA A 123 -27.14 -41.80 -30.75
C ALA A 123 -27.73 -41.02 -29.57
N VAL A 124 -27.89 -41.66 -28.41
CA VAL A 124 -28.37 -41.01 -27.17
C VAL A 124 -27.38 -39.94 -26.69
N GLU A 125 -26.08 -40.22 -26.75
CA GLU A 125 -25.05 -39.24 -26.40
C GLU A 125 -25.04 -38.04 -27.33
N ALA A 126 -25.19 -38.26 -28.64
CA ALA A 126 -25.26 -37.18 -29.62
C ALA A 126 -26.49 -36.29 -29.36
N GLN A 127 -27.65 -36.89 -29.12
CA GLN A 127 -28.88 -36.17 -28.79
C GLN A 127 -28.76 -35.39 -27.47
N THR A 128 -28.12 -35.98 -26.46
CA THR A 128 -27.87 -35.32 -25.17
C THR A 128 -26.91 -34.14 -25.33
N LYS A 129 -25.85 -34.29 -26.12
CA LYS A 129 -24.91 -33.20 -26.43
C LYS A 129 -25.60 -32.04 -27.15
N GLU A 130 -26.45 -32.34 -28.13
CA GLU A 130 -27.24 -31.34 -28.84
C GLU A 130 -28.21 -30.61 -27.91
N HIS A 131 -28.93 -31.34 -27.06
CA HIS A 131 -29.82 -30.76 -26.06
C HIS A 131 -29.08 -29.86 -25.06
N ASN A 132 -27.93 -30.32 -24.55
CA ASN A 132 -27.10 -29.55 -23.64
C ASN A 132 -26.53 -28.30 -24.31
N ALA A 133 -26.11 -28.38 -25.57
CA ALA A 133 -25.63 -27.22 -26.32
C ALA A 133 -26.72 -26.15 -26.48
N ILE A 134 -27.96 -26.55 -26.79
CA ILE A 134 -29.11 -25.63 -26.85
C ILE A 134 -29.39 -25.03 -25.47
N HIS A 135 -29.33 -25.84 -24.41
CA HIS A 135 -29.55 -25.39 -23.04
C HIS A 135 -28.47 -24.38 -22.60
N ASP A 136 -27.20 -24.66 -22.87
CA ASP A 136 -26.06 -23.80 -22.57
C ASP A 136 -26.15 -22.48 -23.33
N GLN A 137 -26.58 -22.50 -24.60
CA GLN A 137 -26.79 -21.28 -25.37
C GLN A 137 -27.91 -20.42 -24.79
N ALA A 138 -29.00 -21.03 -24.32
CA ALA A 138 -30.09 -20.32 -23.64
C ALA A 138 -29.65 -19.74 -22.27
N LEU A 139 -28.83 -20.48 -21.52
CA LEU A 139 -28.25 -20.02 -20.26
C LEU A 139 -27.26 -18.87 -20.48
N ALA A 140 -26.44 -18.93 -21.53
CA ALA A 140 -25.51 -17.87 -21.88
C ALA A 140 -26.24 -16.55 -22.19
N ALA A 141 -27.34 -16.62 -22.95
CA ALA A 141 -28.18 -15.45 -23.22
C ALA A 141 -28.79 -14.86 -21.93
N ARG A 142 -29.25 -15.71 -21.01
CA ARG A 142 -29.76 -15.27 -19.70
C ARG A 142 -28.68 -14.63 -18.84
N LYS A 143 -27.48 -15.21 -18.81
CA LYS A 143 -26.34 -14.66 -18.08
C LYS A 143 -25.96 -13.27 -18.60
N ALA A 144 -25.88 -13.09 -19.92
CA ALA A 144 -25.60 -11.78 -20.51
C ALA A 144 -26.64 -10.72 -20.12
N ALA A 145 -27.93 -11.10 -20.04
CA ALA A 145 -28.97 -10.22 -19.54
C ALA A 145 -28.79 -9.88 -18.06
N ILE A 146 -28.45 -10.86 -17.21
CA ILE A 146 -28.17 -10.63 -15.78
C ILE A 146 -26.96 -9.71 -15.60
N ASP A 147 -25.88 -9.93 -16.34
CA ASP A 147 -24.67 -9.10 -16.29
C ASP A 147 -24.98 -7.65 -16.73
N ALA A 148 -25.86 -7.46 -17.72
CA ALA A 148 -26.31 -6.13 -18.13
C ALA A 148 -27.15 -5.44 -17.04
N TRP A 149 -28.04 -6.19 -16.36
CA TRP A 149 -28.81 -5.69 -15.23
C TRP A 149 -27.92 -5.35 -14.03
N ASP A 150 -26.92 -6.18 -13.73
CA ASP A 150 -25.97 -5.94 -12.64
C ASP A 150 -25.17 -4.65 -12.89
N ASN A 151 -24.67 -4.48 -14.12
CA ASN A 151 -24.04 -3.24 -14.55
C ASN A 151 -24.98 -2.03 -14.42
N PHE A 152 -26.25 -2.17 -14.84
CA PHE A 152 -27.24 -1.11 -14.69
C PHE A 152 -27.50 -0.76 -13.22
N LEU A 153 -27.61 -1.75 -12.34
CA LEU A 153 -27.83 -1.54 -10.91
C LEU A 153 -26.63 -0.86 -10.25
N HIS A 154 -25.40 -1.24 -10.63
CA HIS A 154 -24.18 -0.56 -10.19
C HIS A 154 -24.15 0.91 -10.64
N LEU A 155 -24.49 1.17 -11.91
CA LEU A 155 -24.61 2.54 -12.41
C LEU A 155 -25.71 3.29 -11.65
N TYR A 156 -26.91 2.73 -11.49
CA TYR A 156 -28.00 3.41 -10.80
C TYR A 156 -27.66 3.76 -9.34
N ARG A 157 -26.99 2.85 -8.63
CA ARG A 157 -26.58 3.05 -7.22
C ARG A 157 -25.45 4.08 -7.09
N ASP A 158 -24.41 3.96 -7.91
CA ASP A 158 -23.13 4.65 -7.66
C ASP A 158 -22.90 5.87 -8.58
N PHE A 159 -23.61 6.00 -9.70
CA PHE A 159 -23.37 7.06 -10.69
C PHE A 159 -23.63 8.45 -10.13
N TYR A 160 -24.66 8.62 -9.30
CA TYR A 160 -24.91 9.91 -8.62
C TYR A 160 -23.72 10.30 -7.74
N ARG A 161 -23.20 9.37 -6.94
CA ARG A 161 -22.04 9.60 -6.08
C ARG A 161 -20.79 9.91 -6.91
N LEU A 162 -20.60 9.20 -8.03
CA LEU A 162 -19.50 9.46 -8.96
C LEU A 162 -19.57 10.89 -9.52
N LEU A 163 -20.74 11.34 -10.00
CA LEU A 163 -20.91 12.71 -10.51
C LEU A 163 -20.65 13.77 -9.45
N CYS A 164 -21.16 13.56 -8.23
CA CYS A 164 -20.92 14.41 -7.07
C CYS A 164 -19.44 14.49 -6.67
N ASN A 165 -18.64 13.45 -6.92
CA ASN A 165 -17.23 13.38 -6.53
C ASN A 165 -16.23 13.56 -7.67
N PHE A 166 -16.68 13.55 -8.92
CA PHE A 166 -15.80 13.64 -10.09
C PHE A 166 -16.04 14.90 -10.91
N VAL A 167 -17.31 15.28 -11.12
CA VAL A 167 -17.68 16.43 -11.94
C VAL A 167 -17.89 17.66 -11.07
N ILE A 168 -18.74 17.56 -10.04
CA ILE A 168 -19.15 18.70 -9.21
C ILE A 168 -18.25 18.86 -7.98
N MET A 169 -17.68 17.76 -7.48
CA MET A 169 -16.90 17.72 -6.22
C MET A 169 -17.71 18.23 -5.01
N SER A 170 -19.04 18.08 -5.03
CA SER A 170 -19.94 18.57 -3.98
C SER A 170 -19.62 18.00 -2.61
N ASP A 171 -19.25 16.72 -2.55
CA ASP A 171 -18.94 16.03 -1.30
C ASP A 171 -17.63 16.55 -0.69
N PHE A 172 -16.67 16.98 -1.52
CA PHE A 172 -15.42 17.55 -1.05
C PHE A 172 -15.62 18.95 -0.44
N TYR A 173 -16.45 19.79 -1.06
CA TYR A 173 -16.73 21.15 -0.57
C TYR A 173 -17.88 21.23 0.43
N SER A 174 -18.47 20.09 0.79
CA SER A 174 -19.52 20.02 1.78
C SER A 174 -19.01 20.48 3.15
N LYS A 175 -19.83 21.24 3.87
CA LYS A 175 -19.56 21.60 5.29
C LYS A 175 -19.93 20.49 6.26
N ASP A 176 -20.61 19.46 5.77
CA ASP A 176 -21.05 18.33 6.56
C ASP A 176 -19.87 17.37 6.78
N ASN A 177 -19.38 17.28 8.02
CA ASN A 177 -18.26 16.41 8.40
C ASN A 177 -18.54 14.91 8.22
N GLN A 178 -19.80 14.51 7.99
CA GLN A 178 -20.17 13.13 7.69
C GLN A 178 -19.95 12.77 6.22
N LYS A 179 -19.95 13.75 5.31
CA LYS A 179 -19.76 13.53 3.87
C LYS A 179 -18.30 13.66 3.52
N GLN A 180 -17.67 12.52 3.27
CA GLN A 180 -16.29 12.44 2.79
C GLN A 180 -16.25 12.16 1.29
N ALA A 181 -15.36 12.87 0.60
CA ALA A 181 -15.14 12.68 -0.82
C ALA A 181 -14.56 11.29 -1.10
N VAL A 182 -14.82 10.73 -2.29
CA VAL A 182 -14.39 9.37 -2.64
C VAL A 182 -12.87 9.19 -2.60
N PHE A 183 -12.09 10.23 -2.90
CA PHE A 183 -10.63 10.19 -2.84
C PHE A 183 -10.05 10.43 -1.43
N GLN A 184 -10.86 10.79 -0.44
CA GLN A 184 -10.39 10.92 0.94
C GLN A 184 -10.28 9.53 1.57
N ALA A 185 -9.05 9.11 1.84
CA ALA A 185 -8.73 7.81 2.42
C ALA A 185 -8.92 7.76 3.95
N GLY A 186 -8.93 8.91 4.64
CA GLY A 186 -9.03 8.93 6.10
C GLY A 186 -8.41 10.17 6.75
N LYS A 187 -8.03 10.05 8.02
CA LYS A 187 -7.47 11.13 8.84
C LYS A 187 -6.07 10.78 9.35
N LEU A 188 -5.11 11.69 9.21
CA LEU A 188 -3.76 11.54 9.75
C LEU A 188 -3.58 12.42 10.99
N LEU A 189 -3.17 11.81 12.09
CA LEU A 189 -2.80 12.49 13.32
C LEU A 189 -1.28 12.64 13.43
N ILE A 190 -0.81 13.88 13.51
CA ILE A 190 0.61 14.20 13.61
C ILE A 190 0.82 15.52 14.37
N ASP A 191 1.71 15.54 15.37
CA ASP A 191 2.13 16.76 16.09
C ASP A 191 0.97 17.65 16.59
N GLN A 192 -0.02 17.06 17.26
CA GLN A 192 -1.22 17.78 17.75
C GLN A 192 -2.10 18.33 16.61
N ARG A 193 -1.96 17.82 15.39
CA ARG A 193 -2.76 18.18 14.22
C ARG A 193 -3.50 16.94 13.72
N CYS A 194 -4.70 17.15 13.22
CA CYS A 194 -5.48 16.16 12.50
C CYS A 194 -5.67 16.67 11.06
N CYS A 195 -4.97 16.04 10.12
CA CYS A 195 -5.12 16.28 8.69
C CYS A 195 -6.28 15.41 8.19
N GLU A 196 -7.37 16.05 7.76
CA GLU A 196 -8.56 15.35 7.26
C GLU A 196 -8.48 15.06 5.76
N LEU A 197 -7.63 15.77 5.02
CA LEU A 197 -7.37 15.50 3.61
C LEU A 197 -6.18 14.55 3.46
N CYS A 198 -6.47 13.25 3.51
CA CYS A 198 -5.53 12.20 3.17
C CYS A 198 -6.00 11.49 1.90
N ILE A 199 -5.08 11.23 0.97
CA ILE A 199 -5.37 10.55 -0.30
C ILE A 199 -4.45 9.35 -0.41
N GLU A 200 -4.97 8.22 -0.85
CA GLU A 200 -4.15 7.03 -1.12
C GLU A 200 -3.25 7.29 -2.33
N VAL A 201 -1.99 6.86 -2.26
CA VAL A 201 -0.98 7.05 -3.29
C VAL A 201 -0.69 5.72 -3.95
N THR A 202 -1.06 5.61 -5.22
CA THR A 202 -0.80 4.40 -6.02
C THR A 202 0.64 4.36 -6.56
N ASP A 203 1.18 5.51 -6.97
CA ASP A 203 2.51 5.62 -7.56
C ASP A 203 3.29 6.83 -7.00
N MET A 204 4.30 6.55 -6.17
CA MET A 204 5.13 7.58 -5.54
C MET A 204 5.99 8.38 -6.53
N ALA A 205 6.34 7.81 -7.69
CA ALA A 205 7.19 8.48 -8.68
C ALA A 205 6.41 9.61 -9.38
N LYS A 206 5.22 9.31 -9.90
CA LYS A 206 4.33 10.32 -10.54
C LYS A 206 3.96 11.45 -9.60
N HIS A 207 3.72 11.12 -8.33
CA HIS A 207 3.49 12.10 -7.28
C HIS A 207 4.72 12.98 -7.03
N GLY A 208 5.94 12.43 -7.18
CA GLY A 208 7.17 13.21 -7.08
C GLY A 208 7.27 14.35 -8.09
N ASP A 209 6.75 14.15 -9.31
CA ASP A 209 6.83 15.12 -10.40
C ASP A 209 5.64 16.09 -10.40
N MET A 210 4.42 15.57 -10.26
CA MET A 210 3.19 16.34 -10.43
C MET A 210 2.77 17.11 -9.17
N ALA A 211 3.06 16.57 -7.97
CA ALA A 211 2.50 17.14 -6.74
C ALA A 211 3.13 18.49 -6.35
N GLY A 212 4.31 18.82 -6.88
CA GLY A 212 4.92 20.15 -6.73
C GLY A 212 4.08 21.28 -7.33
N LEU A 213 3.25 20.99 -8.35
CA LEU A 213 2.39 21.96 -9.02
C LEU A 213 1.16 22.34 -8.20
N SER A 214 0.80 21.54 -7.19
CA SER A 214 -0.39 21.75 -6.34
C SER A 214 -0.31 22.99 -5.44
N ALA A 215 0.90 23.52 -5.21
CA ALA A 215 1.21 24.61 -4.28
C ALA A 215 0.75 24.37 -2.82
N MET A 216 0.44 23.12 -2.45
CA MET A 216 0.06 22.71 -1.10
C MET A 216 1.22 22.05 -0.35
N TYR A 217 1.19 22.10 0.98
CA TYR A 217 2.17 21.38 1.80
C TYR A 217 1.74 19.92 1.91
N LEU A 218 2.57 19.00 1.41
CA LEU A 218 2.22 17.59 1.27
C LEU A 218 3.18 16.74 2.09
N ILE A 219 2.60 15.81 2.86
CA ILE A 219 3.31 14.86 3.71
C ILE A 219 2.99 13.46 3.20
N TYR A 220 3.97 12.80 2.62
CA TYR A 220 3.86 11.41 2.19
C TYR A 220 4.20 10.49 3.36
N CYS A 221 3.32 9.52 3.62
CA CYS A 221 3.50 8.55 4.67
C CYS A 221 3.32 7.12 4.15
N THR A 222 4.21 6.23 4.57
CA THR A 222 3.98 4.78 4.48
C THR A 222 3.22 4.33 5.72
N CYS A 223 2.04 3.74 5.52
CA CYS A 223 1.16 3.26 6.56
C CYS A 223 1.20 1.73 6.63
N THR A 224 1.47 1.18 7.81
CA THR A 224 1.46 -0.26 8.07
C THR A 224 0.37 -0.59 9.08
N SER A 225 -0.56 -1.46 8.73
CA SER A 225 -1.59 -1.94 9.66
C SER A 225 -1.12 -3.20 10.37
N LYS A 226 -1.08 -3.19 11.69
CA LYS A 226 -0.83 -4.37 12.52
C LYS A 226 -1.99 -5.38 12.48
N THR A 227 -3.21 -4.91 12.27
CA THR A 227 -4.41 -5.75 12.27
C THR A 227 -4.61 -6.50 10.96
N LYS A 228 -4.27 -5.87 9.82
CA LYS A 228 -4.43 -6.47 8.48
C LYS A 228 -3.13 -6.96 7.84
N ASN A 229 -1.96 -6.68 8.44
CA ASN A 229 -0.65 -6.94 7.86
C ASN A 229 -0.51 -6.42 6.41
N GLN A 230 -1.11 -5.25 6.15
CA GLN A 230 -1.06 -4.59 4.85
C GLN A 230 -0.28 -3.28 4.96
N THR A 231 0.32 -2.88 3.85
CA THR A 231 1.01 -1.60 3.72
C THR A 231 0.31 -0.74 2.68
N ARG A 232 0.12 0.54 2.96
CA ARG A 232 -0.46 1.51 2.03
C ARG A 232 0.34 2.80 2.05
N ASN A 233 0.40 3.50 0.92
CA ASN A 233 1.01 4.82 0.85
C ASN A 233 -0.09 5.87 0.84
N ILE A 234 0.08 6.93 1.61
CA ILE A 234 -0.85 8.05 1.64
C ILE A 234 -0.11 9.36 1.48
N VAL A 235 -0.81 10.36 0.96
CA VAL A 235 -0.41 11.76 1.00
C VAL A 235 -1.42 12.52 1.87
N ALA A 236 -0.92 13.13 2.93
CA ALA A 236 -1.70 14.03 3.78
C ALA A 236 -1.38 15.48 3.40
N VAL A 237 -2.43 16.28 3.21
CA VAL A 237 -2.30 17.70 2.90
C VAL A 237 -2.37 18.49 4.21
N LEU A 238 -1.35 19.30 4.47
CA LEU A 238 -1.33 20.22 5.60
C LEU A 238 -1.69 21.63 5.12
N THR A 239 -2.82 22.13 5.60
CA THR A 239 -3.41 23.40 5.12
C THR A 239 -3.47 24.48 6.18
N ASP A 240 -3.31 24.13 7.46
CA ASP A 240 -3.24 25.05 8.59
C ASP A 240 -2.29 24.54 9.69
N GLY A 241 -1.90 25.44 10.61
CA GLY A 241 -0.97 25.17 11.70
C GLY A 241 0.46 25.63 11.43
N ASP A 242 1.41 24.99 12.13
CA ASP A 242 2.84 25.20 11.98
C ASP A 242 3.51 24.02 11.25
N VAL A 243 4.71 24.23 10.73
CA VAL A 243 5.51 23.17 10.06
C VAL A 243 6.70 22.74 10.91
N ASP A 244 6.84 23.31 12.10
CA ASP A 244 7.97 23.05 12.97
C ASP A 244 7.88 21.61 13.51
N GLY A 245 9.00 20.88 13.47
CA GLY A 245 9.08 19.49 13.94
C GLY A 245 8.68 18.41 12.93
N LEU A 246 8.15 18.77 11.76
CA LEU A 246 7.89 17.82 10.67
C LEU A 246 9.21 17.49 9.95
N ARG A 247 9.58 16.22 9.97
CA ARG A 247 10.78 15.68 9.32
C ARG A 247 10.50 14.29 8.78
N VAL A 248 11.20 13.92 7.72
CA VAL A 248 11.21 12.54 7.21
C VAL A 248 11.67 11.59 8.33
N GLY A 249 11.02 10.43 8.44
CA GLY A 249 11.24 9.43 9.49
C GLY A 249 10.43 9.64 10.76
N LYS A 250 9.58 10.68 10.82
CA LYS A 250 8.70 10.90 11.97
C LYS A 250 7.47 9.98 11.91
N ASN A 251 7.10 9.46 13.08
CA ASN A 251 5.94 8.59 13.23
C ASN A 251 4.66 9.42 13.42
N ALA A 252 3.58 8.92 12.87
CA ALA A 252 2.22 9.45 12.90
C ALA A 252 1.22 8.29 12.98
N ILE A 253 -0.05 8.59 13.23
CA ILE A 253 -1.12 7.58 13.28
C ILE A 253 -2.16 7.95 12.22
N PHE A 254 -2.46 7.00 11.35
CA PHE A 254 -3.48 7.18 10.32
C PHE A 254 -4.73 6.34 10.65
N TYR A 255 -5.90 6.95 10.52
CA TYR A 255 -7.19 6.29 10.65
C TYR A 255 -7.86 6.22 9.29
N ASP A 256 -8.12 5.00 8.81
CA ASP A 256 -8.88 4.75 7.58
C ASP A 256 -10.36 5.13 7.78
N ARG A 257 -11.15 5.20 6.70
CA ARG A 257 -12.59 5.48 6.72
C ARG A 257 -13.38 4.51 7.60
N ASN A 258 -12.86 3.30 7.76
CA ASN A 258 -13.45 2.25 8.60
C ASN A 258 -13.07 2.39 10.09
N GLY A 259 -12.33 3.44 10.47
CA GLY A 259 -11.88 3.67 11.84
C GLY A 259 -10.72 2.77 12.30
N LEU A 260 -10.11 2.03 11.38
CA LEU A 260 -8.94 1.19 11.65
C LEU A 260 -7.67 2.04 11.72
N ASP A 261 -6.82 1.74 12.70
CA ASP A 261 -5.54 2.39 12.93
C ASP A 261 -4.41 1.79 12.08
N TRP A 262 -3.55 2.67 11.61
CA TRP A 262 -2.36 2.38 10.84
C TRP A 262 -1.19 3.17 11.40
N ASP A 263 -0.07 2.49 11.62
CA ASP A 263 1.18 3.16 11.98
C ASP A 263 1.74 3.84 10.73
N ALA A 264 1.87 5.16 10.75
CA ALA A 264 2.31 5.95 9.61
C ALA A 264 3.72 6.49 9.86
N VAL A 265 4.61 6.42 8.86
CA VAL A 265 5.94 7.01 8.92
C VAL A 265 6.14 7.93 7.73
N ILE A 266 6.60 9.16 7.99
CA ILE A 266 6.81 10.16 6.94
C ILE A 266 8.00 9.75 6.07
N THR A 267 7.79 9.62 4.76
CA THR A 267 8.83 9.26 3.79
C THR A 267 9.32 10.45 2.98
N LYS A 268 8.43 11.37 2.63
CA LYS A 268 8.77 12.55 1.82
C LYS A 268 7.88 13.72 2.20
N ILE A 269 8.46 14.93 2.16
CA ILE A 269 7.75 16.18 2.42
C ILE A 269 7.96 17.09 1.21
N ILE A 270 6.88 17.69 0.73
CA ILE A 270 6.93 18.79 -0.25
C ILE A 270 6.59 20.08 0.48
N ASP A 271 7.61 20.92 0.66
CA ASP A 271 7.50 22.16 1.40
C ASP A 271 6.88 23.29 0.55
N ASN A 272 5.64 23.66 0.87
CA ASN A 272 4.97 24.86 0.36
C ASN A 272 4.42 25.72 1.50
N PRO A 273 4.25 27.04 1.31
CA PRO A 273 3.77 27.92 2.37
C PRO A 273 2.32 27.56 2.77
N ILE A 274 2.08 27.46 4.09
CA ILE A 274 0.76 27.14 4.67
C ILE A 274 0.00 28.40 5.08
N SER A 275 0.72 29.41 5.59
CA SER A 275 0.14 30.70 5.98
C SER A 275 1.07 31.86 5.64
N VAL A 276 0.48 33.03 5.41
CA VAL A 276 1.23 34.28 5.13
C VAL A 276 2.09 34.68 6.34
N SER A 277 1.60 34.44 7.56
CA SER A 277 2.32 34.72 8.80
C SER A 277 3.54 33.81 9.00
N GLN A 278 3.44 32.52 8.65
CA GLN A 278 4.61 31.64 8.64
C GLN A 278 5.61 32.04 7.55
N ALA A 279 5.13 32.51 6.39
CA ALA A 279 5.98 32.97 5.31
C ALA A 279 6.81 34.21 5.67
N PHE A 280 6.28 35.12 6.49
CA PHE A 280 7.01 36.28 7.01
C PHE A 280 8.30 35.87 7.75
N TRP A 281 8.23 34.81 8.56
CA TRP A 281 9.37 34.30 9.34
C TRP A 281 10.28 33.33 8.56
N SER A 282 9.87 32.90 7.37
CA SER A 282 10.58 31.88 6.59
C SER A 282 12.01 32.28 6.18
N PRO A 283 12.33 33.53 5.78
CA PRO A 283 13.70 33.91 5.42
C PRO A 283 14.65 33.85 6.63
N TYR A 284 14.17 34.30 7.79
CA TYR A 284 14.92 34.29 9.05
C TYR A 284 15.16 32.86 9.55
N LYS A 285 14.14 31.99 9.48
CA LYS A 285 14.29 30.56 9.81
C LYS A 285 15.32 29.88 8.90
N LYS A 286 15.31 30.18 7.59
CA LYS A 286 16.29 29.64 6.62
C LYS A 286 17.71 30.13 6.92
N LEU A 287 17.88 31.42 7.23
CA LEU A 287 19.17 31.98 7.62
C LEU A 287 19.71 31.32 8.90
N GLY A 288 18.86 31.14 9.92
CA GLY A 288 19.25 30.44 11.14
C GLY A 288 19.66 28.98 10.90
N ARG A 289 18.94 28.25 10.04
CA ARG A 289 19.33 26.89 9.63
C ARG A 289 20.67 26.88 8.91
N TRP A 290 20.89 27.80 7.97
CA TRP A 290 22.17 27.91 7.26
C TRP A 290 23.33 28.23 8.20
N ILE A 291 23.16 29.15 9.15
CA ILE A 291 24.17 29.44 10.18
C ILE A 291 24.46 28.18 10.99
N THR A 292 23.42 27.47 11.42
CA THR A 292 23.56 26.22 12.19
C THR A 292 24.27 25.14 11.38
N GLU A 293 23.94 24.96 10.11
CA GLU A 293 24.61 24.02 9.19
C GLU A 293 26.08 24.38 8.99
N LYS A 294 26.42 25.66 8.86
CA LYS A 294 27.81 26.12 8.75
C LYS A 294 28.59 25.90 10.04
N ILE A 295 27.97 26.12 11.21
CA ILE A 295 28.58 25.82 12.51
C ILE A 295 28.79 24.32 12.68
N ASN A 296 27.77 23.51 12.38
CA ASN A 296 27.86 22.05 12.45
C ASN A 296 28.92 21.52 11.49
N LYS A 297 28.95 22.00 10.25
CA LYS A 297 29.98 21.63 9.27
C LYS A 297 31.37 22.04 9.74
N ALA A 298 31.54 23.23 10.31
CA ALA A 298 32.82 23.66 10.88
C ALA A 298 33.24 22.83 12.10
N ALA A 299 32.28 22.36 12.90
CA ALA A 299 32.53 21.45 14.03
C ALA A 299 32.96 20.06 13.53
N THR A 300 32.26 19.48 12.54
CA THR A 300 32.62 18.18 11.93
C THR A 300 33.93 18.25 11.15
N ASP A 301 34.24 19.37 10.49
CA ASP A 301 35.53 19.61 9.83
C ASP A 301 36.67 19.78 10.86
N LYS A 302 36.38 20.28 12.07
CA LYS A 302 37.34 20.32 13.19
C LYS A 302 37.54 18.95 13.81
N GLU A 303 36.49 18.18 14.04
CA GLU A 303 36.55 16.83 14.58
C GLU A 303 37.26 15.87 13.61
N SER A 304 36.96 15.91 12.31
CA SER A 304 37.66 15.07 11.32
C SER A 304 39.14 15.43 11.17
N LYS A 305 39.54 16.68 11.46
CA LYS A 305 40.95 17.09 11.55
C LYS A 305 41.60 16.65 12.86
N ILE A 306 40.92 16.80 13.99
CA ILE A 306 41.41 16.32 15.30
C ILE A 306 41.56 14.79 15.27
N THR A 307 40.63 14.04 14.68
CA THR A 307 40.72 12.58 14.53
C THR A 307 41.86 12.17 13.60
N LYS A 308 42.15 12.95 12.54
CA LYS A 308 43.33 12.76 11.68
C LYS A 308 44.65 13.07 12.39
N ASP A 309 44.67 14.11 13.23
CA ASP A 309 45.84 14.46 14.05
C ASP A 309 46.04 13.46 15.20
N LEU A 310 44.97 12.88 15.73
CA LEU A 310 45.03 11.82 16.75
C LEU A 310 45.51 10.51 16.15
N THR A 311 45.04 10.11 14.95
CA THR A 311 45.58 8.92 14.24
C THR A 311 47.03 9.11 13.79
N ALA A 312 47.41 10.31 13.34
CA ALA A 312 48.81 10.65 13.08
C ALA A 312 49.67 10.72 14.36
N GLY A 313 49.04 11.00 15.52
CA GLY A 313 49.65 10.94 16.85
C GLY A 313 49.83 9.50 17.35
N THR A 314 48.90 8.58 17.05
CA THR A 314 49.00 7.16 17.43
C THR A 314 50.09 6.43 16.65
N ASP A 315 50.27 6.72 15.36
CA ASP A 315 51.39 6.19 14.55
C ASP A 315 52.76 6.68 15.06
N LYS A 316 52.82 7.88 15.67
CA LYS A 316 54.03 8.40 16.32
C LYS A 316 54.23 7.90 17.75
N MET A 317 53.19 7.39 18.42
CA MET A 317 53.27 6.84 19.78
C MET A 317 53.60 5.34 19.84
N MET A 318 53.37 4.57 18.76
CA MET A 318 53.82 3.16 18.69
C MET A 318 55.29 3.00 18.29
N ALA A 319 55.99 4.06 17.87
CA ALA A 319 57.37 3.98 17.42
C ALA A 319 58.44 4.09 18.54
N ASN A 320 58.06 4.30 19.81
CA ASN A 320 59.03 4.47 20.92
C ASN A 320 58.65 3.73 22.21
N ALA A 321 58.23 2.47 22.10
CA ALA A 321 58.10 1.58 23.26
C ALA A 321 59.48 0.94 23.58
N GLY A 322 60.31 1.65 24.36
CA GLY A 322 61.58 1.09 24.83
C GLY A 322 62.37 2.00 25.77
N LYS A 323 62.21 1.76 27.09
CA LYS A 323 63.05 2.12 28.26
C LYS A 323 62.53 3.19 29.23
N THR A 324 62.71 2.83 30.50
CA THR A 324 62.23 3.31 31.81
C THR A 324 62.83 4.68 32.24
N PRO A 325 62.27 5.34 33.28
CA PRO A 325 62.29 6.80 33.44
C PRO A 325 63.42 7.35 34.33
N ALA A 326 63.86 8.59 34.06
CA ALA A 326 64.59 9.43 35.02
C ALA A 326 64.27 10.93 34.84
N ALA A 327 64.39 11.66 35.94
CA ALA A 327 63.85 12.98 36.29
C ALA A 327 64.48 14.20 35.53
N PRO A 328 63.92 15.44 35.69
CA PRO A 328 63.91 16.48 34.65
C PRO A 328 65.04 17.52 34.74
N ALA A 329 65.40 18.13 33.60
CA ALA A 329 66.15 19.38 33.52
C ALA A 329 65.67 20.27 32.36
N ALA A 330 65.73 21.58 32.58
CA ALA A 330 65.13 22.68 31.83
C ALA A 330 65.85 23.01 30.48
N PRO A 331 65.29 23.91 29.64
CA PRO A 331 65.26 23.80 28.18
C PRO A 331 66.45 24.43 27.43
N ALA A 332 66.77 23.90 26.25
CA ALA A 332 67.50 24.61 25.22
C ALA A 332 66.86 24.38 23.85
N ALA A 333 66.73 25.49 23.12
CA ALA A 333 66.03 25.65 21.86
C ALA A 333 66.60 24.81 20.71
N ASN A 334 65.73 24.32 19.83
CA ASN A 334 66.06 24.24 18.40
C ASN A 334 64.83 24.13 17.48
N ALA A 335 64.89 24.98 16.44
CA ALA A 335 64.40 24.84 15.08
C ALA A 335 62.92 24.50 14.80
N ALA A 336 62.23 25.53 14.34
CA ALA A 336 60.93 25.48 13.68
C ALA A 336 60.91 24.52 12.48
N GLN A 337 59.87 23.69 12.41
CA GLN A 337 59.26 23.27 11.14
C GLN A 337 58.03 24.16 10.93
N PRO A 338 57.85 24.77 9.75
CA PRO A 338 56.80 25.76 9.54
C PRO A 338 55.43 25.08 9.60
N PHE A 339 54.67 25.41 10.64
CA PHE A 339 53.21 25.29 10.60
C PHE A 339 52.76 26.14 9.41
N ASP A 340 52.12 25.53 8.42
CA ASP A 340 51.69 26.16 7.17
C ASP A 340 50.54 27.16 7.45
N ILE A 341 50.90 28.29 8.06
CA ILE A 341 50.03 29.42 8.43
C ILE A 341 49.35 29.97 7.17
N ALA A 342 49.90 29.81 5.98
CA ALA A 342 49.25 30.24 4.74
C ALA A 342 47.96 29.44 4.43
N LYS A 343 47.96 28.11 4.65
CA LYS A 343 46.75 27.28 4.48
C LYS A 343 45.71 27.48 5.59
N PHE A 344 46.15 27.74 6.82
CA PHE A 344 45.24 28.07 7.93
C PHE A 344 44.70 29.51 7.82
N CYS A 345 45.54 30.49 7.51
CA CYS A 345 45.12 31.87 7.20
C CYS A 345 44.21 31.90 5.98
N GLY A 346 44.39 31.08 4.96
CA GLY A 346 43.45 31.03 3.83
C GLY A 346 42.02 30.63 4.23
N ILE A 347 41.88 29.66 5.13
CA ILE A 347 40.57 29.18 5.62
C ILE A 347 39.99 30.12 6.68
N PHE A 348 40.82 30.63 7.60
CA PHE A 348 40.40 31.62 8.60
C PHE A 348 40.16 33.01 7.99
N ALA A 349 40.85 33.38 6.92
CA ALA A 349 40.57 34.59 6.16
C ALA A 349 39.34 34.39 5.27
N ALA A 350 39.07 33.22 4.69
CA ALA A 350 37.81 33.01 3.96
C ALA A 350 36.58 33.05 4.87
N ILE A 351 36.64 32.42 6.06
CA ILE A 351 35.55 32.46 7.06
C ILE A 351 35.50 33.84 7.75
N GLY A 352 36.65 34.42 8.08
CA GLY A 352 36.79 35.75 8.69
C GLY A 352 36.44 36.89 7.75
N MET A 353 36.68 36.75 6.43
CA MET A 353 36.19 37.67 5.41
C MET A 353 34.69 37.49 5.18
N ALA A 354 34.14 36.27 5.18
CA ALA A 354 32.69 36.08 5.08
C ALA A 354 31.93 36.68 6.29
N ILE A 355 32.45 36.49 7.51
CA ILE A 355 31.93 37.13 8.73
C ILE A 355 32.24 38.63 8.73
N GLY A 356 33.38 39.05 8.18
CA GLY A 356 33.80 40.45 8.04
C GLY A 356 33.01 41.23 6.99
N TYR A 357 32.53 40.59 5.92
CA TYR A 357 31.60 41.17 4.95
C TYR A 357 30.21 41.33 5.56
N ILE A 358 29.76 40.37 6.38
CA ILE A 358 28.52 40.52 7.17
C ILE A 358 28.69 41.62 8.22
N GLY A 359 29.84 41.68 8.90
CA GLY A 359 30.17 42.71 9.88
C GLY A 359 30.28 44.10 9.26
N GLY A 360 30.90 44.22 8.08
CA GLY A 360 31.03 45.44 7.28
C GLY A 360 29.70 45.90 6.68
N PHE A 361 28.89 44.96 6.21
CA PHE A 361 27.52 45.24 5.80
C PHE A 361 26.67 45.70 6.98
N LEU A 362 26.78 45.07 8.15
CA LEU A 362 26.08 45.46 9.39
C LEU A 362 26.54 46.81 9.93
N THR A 363 27.82 47.15 9.86
CA THR A 363 28.32 48.48 10.25
C THR A 363 27.93 49.57 9.26
N GLN A 364 27.97 49.31 7.95
CA GLN A 364 27.45 50.23 6.94
C GLN A 364 25.92 50.39 7.05
N PHE A 365 25.19 49.31 7.35
CA PHE A 365 23.77 49.36 7.66
C PHE A 365 23.50 50.15 8.93
N ALA A 366 24.26 49.91 10.01
CA ALA A 366 24.11 50.63 11.26
C ALA A 366 24.40 52.12 11.06
N GLN A 367 25.44 52.49 10.30
CA GLN A 367 25.73 53.88 9.95
C GLN A 367 24.63 54.51 9.09
N GLY A 368 24.14 53.84 8.05
CA GLY A 368 23.02 54.33 7.23
C GLY A 368 21.73 54.47 8.03
N LEU A 369 21.47 53.56 8.96
CA LEU A 369 20.30 53.58 9.83
C LEU A 369 20.40 54.64 10.94
N LEU A 370 21.60 54.89 11.47
CA LEU A 370 21.90 56.00 12.40
C LEU A 370 21.83 57.37 11.72
N SER A 371 22.21 57.46 10.43
CA SER A 371 22.10 58.70 9.65
C SER A 371 20.66 59.14 9.37
N LEU A 372 19.69 58.24 9.54
CA LEU A 372 18.26 58.52 9.38
C LEU A 372 17.64 59.24 10.61
N GLY A 373 18.39 59.41 11.71
CA GLY A 373 17.93 60.11 12.91
C GLY A 373 16.60 59.54 13.46
N TRP A 374 15.57 60.38 13.56
CA TRP A 374 14.24 59.99 14.08
C TRP A 374 13.46 59.04 13.15
N LEU A 375 13.84 58.92 11.87
CA LEU A 375 13.24 57.99 10.90
C LEU A 375 13.80 56.56 11.02
N MET A 376 14.75 56.34 11.92
CA MET A 376 15.35 55.03 12.22
C MET A 376 14.33 53.88 12.38
N PRO A 377 13.20 54.05 13.11
CA PRO A 377 12.20 52.97 13.24
C PRO A 377 11.53 52.62 11.91
N LEU A 378 11.30 53.61 11.06
CA LEU A 378 10.69 53.43 9.75
C LEU A 378 11.65 52.73 8.77
N GLY A 379 12.95 53.05 8.87
CA GLY A 379 14.01 52.32 8.17
C GLY A 379 14.08 50.84 8.57
N ILE A 380 14.01 50.53 9.87
CA ILE A 380 13.96 49.15 10.36
C ILE A 380 12.74 48.41 9.79
N ILE A 381 11.54 49.00 9.85
CA ILE A 381 10.32 48.41 9.30
C ILE A 381 10.46 48.18 7.79
N ALA A 382 11.02 49.14 7.05
CA ALA A 382 11.25 49.02 5.62
C ALA A 382 12.19 47.84 5.29
N ILE A 383 13.24 47.62 6.07
CA ILE A 383 14.15 46.48 5.90
C ILE A 383 13.45 45.16 6.19
N PHE A 384 12.69 45.08 7.28
CA PHE A 384 11.89 43.89 7.59
C PHE A 384 10.94 43.56 6.44
N LEU A 385 10.25 44.56 5.90
CA LEU A 385 9.31 44.42 4.79
C LEU A 385 10.01 44.12 3.46
N LEU A 386 11.22 44.64 3.21
CA LEU A 386 12.02 44.31 2.03
C LEU A 386 12.44 42.83 2.03
N ILE A 387 12.85 42.30 3.19
CA ILE A 387 13.28 40.91 3.34
C ILE A 387 12.08 39.96 3.34
N SER A 388 11.00 40.30 4.06
CA SER A 388 9.84 39.42 4.24
C SER A 388 8.79 39.57 3.13
N GLY A 389 8.68 40.75 2.52
CA GLY A 389 7.64 41.13 1.55
C GLY A 389 7.57 40.21 0.34
N PRO A 390 8.70 39.90 -0.35
CA PRO A 390 8.71 38.96 -1.46
C PRO A 390 8.21 37.56 -1.04
N SER A 391 8.61 37.09 0.15
CA SER A 391 8.18 35.78 0.68
C SER A 391 6.69 35.75 1.00
N MET A 392 6.15 36.82 1.58
CA MET A 392 4.71 36.97 1.82
C MET A 392 3.92 37.03 0.52
N PHE A 393 4.42 37.73 -0.50
CA PHE A 393 3.77 37.82 -1.80
C PHE A 393 3.74 36.47 -2.53
N ILE A 394 4.86 35.73 -2.52
CA ILE A 394 4.90 34.37 -3.06
C ILE A 394 3.96 33.44 -2.29
N ALA A 395 3.94 33.52 -0.96
CA ALA A 395 3.00 32.74 -0.16
C ALA A 395 1.55 33.09 -0.46
N TRP A 396 1.21 34.37 -0.56
CA TRP A 396 -0.14 34.82 -0.91
C TRP A 396 -0.59 34.33 -2.29
N THR A 397 0.28 34.41 -3.30
CA THR A 397 -0.03 33.91 -4.65
C THR A 397 -0.17 32.39 -4.67
N LYS A 398 0.69 31.64 -3.96
CA LYS A 398 0.58 30.17 -3.85
C LYS A 398 -0.69 29.76 -3.11
N LEU A 399 -1.02 30.40 -1.99
CA LEU A 399 -2.20 30.10 -1.18
C LEU A 399 -3.51 30.33 -1.95
N LYS A 400 -3.55 31.34 -2.82
CA LYS A 400 -4.68 31.59 -3.74
C LYS A 400 -4.78 30.57 -4.87
N LYS A 401 -3.68 29.93 -5.24
CA LYS A 401 -3.58 28.99 -6.37
C LYS A 401 -3.47 27.52 -5.93
N ARG A 402 -3.75 27.21 -4.65
CA ARG A 402 -3.73 25.82 -4.16
C ARG A 402 -4.74 24.99 -4.92
N ASP A 403 -4.27 23.94 -5.58
CA ASP A 403 -5.05 23.09 -6.47
C ASP A 403 -4.77 21.62 -6.17
N LEU A 404 -5.82 20.85 -5.92
CA LEU A 404 -5.73 19.41 -5.69
C LEU A 404 -5.63 18.58 -6.98
N GLY A 405 -5.98 19.17 -8.13
CA GLY A 405 -5.96 18.51 -9.44
C GLY A 405 -4.66 17.75 -9.74
N PRO A 406 -3.46 18.36 -9.59
CA PRO A 406 -2.20 17.66 -9.85
C PRO A 406 -1.95 16.43 -8.97
N VAL A 407 -2.42 16.44 -7.71
CA VAL A 407 -2.27 15.33 -6.78
C VAL A 407 -3.20 14.17 -7.17
N LEU A 408 -4.43 14.48 -7.58
CA LEU A 408 -5.38 13.46 -8.05
C LEU A 408 -4.99 12.90 -9.42
N ASN A 409 -4.49 13.74 -10.32
CA ASN A 409 -3.99 13.31 -11.63
C ASN A 409 -2.79 12.36 -11.49
N ALA A 410 -1.93 12.56 -10.49
CA ALA A 410 -0.85 11.62 -10.17
C ALA A 410 -1.36 10.24 -9.73
N ASN A 411 -2.56 10.15 -9.15
CA ASN A 411 -3.25 8.91 -8.83
C ASN A 411 -4.06 8.31 -10.00
N GLY A 412 -3.93 8.86 -11.20
CA GLY A 412 -4.64 8.37 -12.39
C GLY A 412 -6.06 8.91 -12.55
N TRP A 413 -6.47 9.90 -11.76
CA TRP A 413 -7.75 10.59 -12.00
C TRP A 413 -7.60 11.50 -13.22
N ALA A 414 -8.64 11.59 -14.04
CA ALA A 414 -8.64 12.44 -15.23
C ALA A 414 -9.37 13.77 -14.94
N ILE A 415 -8.77 14.63 -14.11
CA ILE A 415 -9.41 15.87 -13.68
C ILE A 415 -8.82 17.04 -14.46
N ASN A 416 -9.65 17.63 -15.33
CA ASN A 416 -9.30 18.83 -16.09
C ASN A 416 -9.71 20.15 -15.40
N ALA A 417 -10.52 20.06 -14.34
CA ALA A 417 -10.94 21.21 -13.55
C ALA A 417 -9.94 21.51 -12.41
N ARG A 418 -9.79 22.79 -12.06
CA ARG A 418 -9.02 23.21 -10.89
C ARG A 418 -9.83 22.99 -9.62
N ILE A 419 -9.31 22.18 -8.71
CA ILE A 419 -9.94 21.88 -7.41
C ILE A 419 -9.27 22.78 -6.38
N LEU A 420 -9.83 23.98 -6.22
CA LEU A 420 -9.20 25.04 -5.44
C LEU A 420 -9.43 24.86 -3.93
N VAL A 421 -8.35 24.89 -3.15
CA VAL A 421 -8.39 24.91 -1.69
C VAL A 421 -8.15 26.33 -1.18
N ASN A 422 -9.23 27.08 -1.00
CA ASN A 422 -9.14 28.44 -0.46
C ASN A 422 -8.69 28.43 1.03
N MET A 423 -8.37 29.59 1.62
CA MET A 423 -7.86 29.65 3.00
C MET A 423 -8.89 29.21 4.05
N THR A 424 -10.17 29.57 3.88
CA THR A 424 -11.21 29.26 4.87
C THR A 424 -11.58 27.78 4.88
N PHE A 425 -11.66 27.17 3.71
CA PHE A 425 -11.84 25.73 3.53
C PHE A 425 -10.56 24.97 3.91
N GLY A 426 -9.37 25.50 3.58
CA GLY A 426 -8.11 24.92 4.05
C GLY A 426 -8.04 24.83 5.58
N ALA A 427 -8.56 25.82 6.31
CA ALA A 427 -8.62 25.78 7.77
C ALA A 427 -9.53 24.67 8.33
N THR A 428 -10.48 24.14 7.55
CA THR A 428 -11.30 23.00 8.00
C THR A 428 -10.61 21.66 7.74
N LEU A 429 -9.71 21.59 6.75
CA LEU A 429 -9.01 20.36 6.39
C LEU A 429 -7.85 19.98 7.34
N THR A 430 -7.40 20.92 8.17
CA THR A 430 -6.43 20.63 9.24
C THR A 430 -6.94 21.23 10.54
N SER A 431 -7.25 20.39 11.53
CA SER A 431 -7.62 20.84 12.86
C SER A 431 -6.45 20.73 13.84
N LEU A 432 -6.27 21.76 14.66
CA LEU A 432 -5.31 21.77 15.75
C LEU A 432 -5.98 21.24 17.02
N ALA A 433 -5.24 20.45 17.80
CA ALA A 433 -5.70 19.95 19.09
C ALA A 433 -6.02 21.14 20.01
N LYS A 434 -7.31 21.33 20.27
CA LYS A 434 -7.81 22.31 21.22
C LYS A 434 -8.06 21.59 22.54
N TYR A 435 -7.33 21.99 23.57
CA TYR A 435 -7.64 21.54 24.92
C TYR A 435 -9.06 21.99 25.27
N PRO A 436 -9.91 21.10 25.82
CA PRO A 436 -11.22 21.50 26.27
C PRO A 436 -11.07 22.62 27.32
N ASN A 437 -11.94 23.62 27.28
CA ASN A 437 -11.88 24.82 28.13
C ASN A 437 -12.15 24.51 29.63
N VAL A 438 -12.05 23.26 30.07
CA VAL A 438 -12.08 22.92 31.49
C VAL A 438 -10.80 23.44 32.13
N ILE A 439 -10.95 24.57 32.82
CA ILE A 439 -9.96 25.36 33.56
C ILE A 439 -9.24 24.56 34.68
N ALA A 440 -9.52 23.27 34.86
CA ALA A 440 -9.18 22.50 36.07
C ALA A 440 -8.15 21.36 35.90
N LEU A 441 -7.36 21.32 34.82
CA LEU A 441 -6.15 20.48 34.75
C LEU A 441 -4.86 21.31 34.74
N ALA A 442 -4.93 22.53 35.28
CA ALA A 442 -3.75 23.21 35.78
C ALA A 442 -3.28 22.55 37.10
N SER A 443 -3.00 21.25 37.09
CA SER A 443 -1.85 20.80 37.87
C SER A 443 -0.70 21.62 37.33
N LYS A 444 -0.16 22.50 38.17
CA LYS A 444 0.93 23.44 37.88
C LYS A 444 2.09 22.64 37.28
N ASP A 445 2.10 22.48 35.96
CA ASP A 445 3.18 21.77 35.27
C ASP A 445 4.44 22.62 35.46
N PRO A 446 5.44 22.14 36.21
CA PRO A 446 6.64 22.90 36.52
C PRO A 446 7.49 23.16 35.26
N TYR A 447 7.21 22.45 34.16
CA TYR A 447 7.91 22.56 32.88
C TYR A 447 7.00 23.05 31.73
N ALA A 448 5.76 23.45 32.03
CA ALA A 448 4.91 24.05 31.01
C ALA A 448 5.62 25.29 30.49
N LYS A 449 6.04 25.24 29.22
CA LYS A 449 6.50 26.43 28.51
C LYS A 449 5.37 27.44 28.62
N GLN A 450 5.59 28.49 29.42
CA GLN A 450 4.68 29.61 29.49
C GLN A 450 4.49 30.09 28.06
N LYS A 451 3.33 29.77 27.46
CA LYS A 451 2.95 30.37 26.19
C LYS A 451 2.92 31.86 26.47
N LYS A 452 3.96 32.58 26.06
CA LYS A 452 3.95 34.04 26.03
C LYS A 452 2.80 34.41 25.10
N LYS A 453 1.61 34.62 25.68
CA LYS A 453 0.39 35.00 24.97
C LYS A 453 0.73 36.20 24.11
N GLY A 454 0.84 36.02 22.79
CA GLY A 454 0.82 37.06 21.76
C GLY A 454 1.57 38.37 22.02
N CYS A 455 2.61 38.39 22.87
CA CYS A 455 3.13 39.65 23.42
C CYS A 455 4.02 40.41 22.41
N GLY A 456 4.47 39.74 21.34
CA GLY A 456 5.28 40.38 20.30
C GLY A 456 4.56 41.52 19.60
N TRP A 457 3.27 41.35 19.27
CA TRP A 457 2.44 42.40 18.69
C TRP A 457 2.21 43.56 19.67
N TYR A 458 2.04 43.27 20.97
CA TYR A 458 1.91 44.31 22.00
C TYR A 458 3.19 45.11 22.17
N TRP A 459 4.37 44.50 22.03
CA TRP A 459 5.65 45.22 21.97
C TRP A 459 5.74 46.10 20.71
N VAL A 460 5.30 45.60 19.56
CA VAL A 460 5.24 46.41 18.33
C VAL A 460 4.25 47.59 18.49
N LEU A 461 3.05 47.37 19.03
CA LEU A 461 2.09 48.43 19.34
C LEU A 461 2.61 49.41 20.40
N ALA A 462 3.29 48.93 21.43
CA ALA A 462 3.87 49.78 22.47
C ALA A 462 4.99 50.64 21.89
N ILE A 463 5.86 50.07 21.05
CA ILE A 463 6.88 50.84 20.32
C ILE A 463 6.22 51.87 19.40
N LEU A 464 5.14 51.51 18.72
CA LEU A 464 4.42 52.40 17.82
C LEU A 464 3.70 53.54 18.58
N LEU A 465 3.12 53.25 19.75
CA LEU A 465 2.54 54.25 20.66
C LEU A 465 3.60 55.17 21.27
N ILE A 466 4.76 54.64 21.65
CA ILE A 466 5.89 55.43 22.15
C ILE A 466 6.41 56.36 21.04
N LEU A 467 6.52 55.88 19.80
CA LEU A 467 6.92 56.70 18.66
C LEU A 467 5.90 57.81 18.35
N ILE A 468 4.60 57.51 18.43
CA ILE A 468 3.55 58.53 18.31
C ILE A 468 3.66 59.55 19.45
N GLY A 469 3.83 59.10 20.69
CA GLY A 469 3.97 59.98 21.86
C GLY A 469 5.20 60.90 21.77
N VAL A 470 6.33 60.36 21.29
CA VAL A 470 7.56 61.14 21.05
C VAL A 470 7.38 62.12 19.89
N ALA A 471 6.69 61.73 18.82
CA ALA A 471 6.38 62.64 17.71
C ALA A 471 5.46 63.79 18.14
N VAL A 472 4.45 63.50 18.98
CA VAL A 472 3.55 64.53 19.54
C VAL A 472 4.30 65.43 20.52
N ALA A 473 5.15 64.88 21.39
CA ALA A 473 5.98 65.68 22.29
C ALA A 473 6.93 66.60 21.52
N LEU A 474 7.60 66.10 20.47
CA LEU A 474 8.49 66.89 19.60
C LEU A 474 7.75 67.97 18.79
N TYR A 475 6.46 67.75 18.51
CA TYR A 475 5.60 68.73 17.83
C TYR A 475 5.26 69.88 18.78
N PHE A 476 4.93 69.57 20.04
CA PHE A 476 4.63 70.58 21.06
C PHE A 476 5.88 71.29 21.61
N THR A 477 7.07 70.66 21.59
CA THR A 477 8.34 71.29 22.01
C THR A 477 9.03 72.09 20.90
N GLY A 478 8.38 72.30 19.74
CA GLY A 478 8.87 73.18 18.68
C GLY A 478 10.06 72.66 17.86
N HIS A 479 10.50 71.41 18.07
CA HIS A 479 11.59 70.79 17.31
C HIS A 479 11.15 70.27 15.92
N LEU A 480 9.84 70.34 15.59
CA LEU A 480 9.26 70.00 14.29
C LEU A 480 8.86 71.24 13.45
N SER A 481 9.45 72.40 13.71
CA SER A 481 9.19 73.65 12.95
C SER A 481 9.58 73.62 11.47
N PHE A 482 10.22 72.54 11.00
CA PHE A 482 10.52 72.30 9.58
C PHE A 482 9.32 71.76 8.77
N LEU A 483 8.28 71.20 9.40
CA LEU A 483 7.09 70.67 8.69
C LEU A 483 6.08 71.74 8.28
N ASN A 484 6.25 73.00 8.71
CA ASN A 484 5.41 74.15 8.35
C ASN A 484 6.10 75.07 7.32
N LYS A 485 6.99 74.54 6.47
CA LYS A 485 7.52 75.25 5.29
C LYS A 485 7.13 74.57 4.00
#